data_AF-A0A2V9YZX3-F1
#
_entry.id   AF-A0A2V9YZX3-F1
#
_cell.length_a   1.000
_cell.length_b   1.000
_cell.length_c   1.000
_cell.angle_alpha   90.00
_cell.angle_beta   90.00
_cell.angle_gamma   90.00
#
_symmetry.space_group_name_H-M   'P 1'
#
loop_
_entity.id
_entity.type
_entity.pdbx_description
1 polymer ?
#
loop_
_entity_poly.entity_id
_entity_poly.type
_entity_poly.pdbx_seq_one_letter_code
_entity_poly.pdbx_strand_id
1 'polypeptide(L)'
;MHSSLWLWLCFMVLLLWGVLGVLQKLAMKYISAETALLWAAAGFVVLQPLLWPSKSILNFPALSLGWAMLNGVFNGLGLFSLMAAMHRGGKASIVEPLSALYPVFVVLLAPILLHESIRPVHGVGIACAVISGMLLSVETSPTR
;
A
#
# COMPACT_ATOMS: atom_id res chain seq x y z
N MET A 1 18.03 25.11 -0.03
CA MET A 1 17.09 24.15 -0.68
C MET A 1 17.12 22.87 0.14
N HIS A 2 16.20 22.70 1.10
CA HIS A 2 16.10 21.46 1.88
C HIS A 2 15.85 20.32 0.89
N SER A 3 16.82 19.41 0.82
CA SER A 3 16.95 18.41 -0.23
C SER A 3 15.65 17.61 -0.45
N SER A 4 15.37 17.30 -1.71
CA SER A 4 14.26 16.51 -2.24
C SER A 4 14.25 15.04 -1.80
N LEU A 5 14.81 14.71 -0.64
CA LEU A 5 14.94 13.35 -0.14
C LEU A 5 13.58 12.69 0.05
N TRP A 6 12.59 13.43 0.56
CA TRP A 6 11.23 12.93 0.70
C TRP A 6 10.63 12.52 -0.66
N LEU A 7 10.92 13.27 -1.72
CA LEU A 7 10.47 12.96 -3.09
C LEU A 7 11.17 11.70 -3.62
N TRP A 8 12.47 11.56 -3.36
CA TRP A 8 13.24 10.35 -3.71
C TRP A 8 12.70 9.10 -3.00
N LEU A 9 12.30 9.22 -1.74
CA LEU A 9 11.65 8.13 -1.02
C LEU A 9 10.31 7.75 -1.65
N CYS A 10 9.52 8.71 -2.17
CA CYS A 10 8.30 8.40 -2.92
C CYS A 10 8.58 7.57 -4.18
N PHE A 11 9.64 7.90 -4.93
CA PHE A 11 10.05 7.08 -6.08
C PHE A 11 10.48 5.68 -5.68
N MET A 12 11.19 5.56 -4.54
CA MET A 12 11.58 4.25 -4.04
C MET A 12 10.36 3.42 -3.59
N VAL A 13 9.35 4.05 -3.00
CA VAL A 13 8.06 3.40 -2.68
C VAL A 13 7.39 2.90 -3.95
N LEU A 14 7.28 3.74 -5.00
CA LEU A 14 6.68 3.33 -6.28
C LEU A 14 7.39 2.11 -6.88
N LEU A 15 8.72 2.09 -6.85
CA LEU A 15 9.51 0.96 -7.37
C LEU A 15 9.29 -0.30 -6.53
N LEU A 16 9.44 -0.19 -5.20
CA LEU A 16 9.32 -1.34 -4.30
C LEU A 16 7.91 -1.93 -4.31
N TRP A 17 6.87 -1.09 -4.29
CA TRP A 17 5.48 -1.54 -4.36
C TRP A 17 5.10 -2.08 -5.75
N GLY A 18 5.65 -1.52 -6.83
CA GLY A 18 5.48 -2.06 -8.16
C GLY A 18 6.05 -3.49 -8.30
N VAL A 19 7.27 -3.71 -7.80
CA VAL A 19 7.90 -5.05 -7.78
C VAL A 19 7.13 -6.00 -6.84
N LEU A 20 6.71 -5.49 -5.67
CA LEU A 20 5.95 -6.24 -4.68
C LEU A 20 4.69 -6.87 -5.28
N GLY A 21 3.90 -6.15 -6.08
CA GLY A 21 2.66 -6.69 -6.66
C GLY A 21 2.90 -7.88 -7.60
N VAL A 22 4.01 -7.86 -8.35
CA VAL A 22 4.42 -9.00 -9.18
C VAL A 22 4.79 -10.20 -8.30
N LEU A 23 5.58 -9.97 -7.25
CA LEU A 23 5.99 -11.03 -6.31
C LEU A 23 4.78 -11.64 -5.59
N GLN A 24 3.81 -10.81 -5.18
CA GLN A 24 2.55 -11.28 -4.58
C GLN A 24 1.79 -12.18 -5.55
N LYS A 25 1.60 -11.75 -6.81
CA LYS A 25 0.89 -12.57 -7.80
C LYS A 25 1.59 -13.90 -8.06
N LEU A 26 2.92 -13.89 -8.11
CA LEU A 26 3.72 -15.11 -8.25
C LEU A 26 3.55 -16.05 -7.04
N ALA A 27 3.57 -15.52 -5.82
CA ALA A 27 3.34 -16.30 -4.61
C ALA A 27 1.93 -16.94 -4.61
N MET A 28 0.91 -16.20 -5.04
CA MET A 28 -0.48 -16.67 -5.10
C MET A 28 -0.75 -17.82 -6.08
N LYS A 29 0.21 -18.16 -6.93
CA LYS A 29 0.15 -19.34 -7.78
C LYS A 29 0.41 -20.64 -7.00
N TYR A 30 1.17 -20.57 -5.92
CA TYR A 30 1.68 -21.75 -5.21
C TYR A 30 1.13 -21.91 -3.80
N ILE A 31 0.75 -20.81 -3.15
CA ILE A 31 0.32 -20.80 -1.74
C ILE A 31 -0.94 -19.96 -1.54
N SER A 32 -1.64 -20.24 -0.44
CA SER A 32 -2.83 -19.48 -0.03
C SER A 32 -2.45 -18.09 0.47
N ALA A 33 -3.43 -17.17 0.50
CA ALA A 33 -3.21 -15.79 0.94
C ALA A 33 -2.84 -15.71 2.43
N GLU A 34 -3.42 -16.58 3.27
CA GLU A 34 -3.11 -16.69 4.69
C GLU A 34 -1.65 -17.09 4.90
N THR A 35 -1.21 -18.14 4.19
CA THR A 35 0.16 -18.65 4.27
C THR A 35 1.16 -17.58 3.83
N ALA A 36 0.85 -16.88 2.74
CA ALA A 36 1.74 -15.85 2.23
C ALA A 36 1.78 -14.60 3.13
N LEU A 37 0.69 -14.25 3.81
CA LEU A 37 0.68 -13.20 4.82
C LEU A 37 1.60 -13.53 5.99
N LEU A 38 1.60 -14.79 6.46
CA LEU A 38 2.52 -15.25 7.51
C LEU A 38 3.99 -15.09 7.07
N TRP A 39 4.31 -15.45 5.84
CA TRP A 39 5.66 -15.28 5.29
C TRP A 39 6.01 -13.81 5.03
N ALA A 40 5.05 -12.96 4.67
CA ALA A 40 5.25 -11.52 4.58
C ALA A 40 5.58 -10.91 5.96
N ALA A 41 4.87 -11.35 7.01
CA ALA A 41 5.18 -10.98 8.38
C ALA A 41 6.59 -11.42 8.80
N ALA A 42 7.00 -12.65 8.44
CA ALA A 42 8.38 -13.10 8.65
C ALA A 42 9.40 -12.22 7.92
N GLY A 43 9.10 -11.77 6.70
CA GLY A 43 9.92 -10.80 5.97
C GLY A 43 10.10 -9.48 6.71
N PHE A 44 9.03 -8.93 7.30
CA PHE A 44 9.13 -7.74 8.16
C PHE A 44 9.99 -7.98 9.41
N VAL A 45 9.92 -9.17 10.02
CA VAL A 45 10.76 -9.56 11.17
C VAL A 45 12.24 -9.61 10.78
N VAL A 46 12.57 -10.20 9.62
CA VAL A 46 13.94 -10.26 9.10
C VAL A 46 14.54 -8.87 8.85
N LEU A 47 13.71 -7.87 8.53
CA LEU A 47 14.17 -6.49 8.34
C LEU A 47 14.43 -5.73 9.65
N GLN A 48 13.94 -6.20 10.79
CA GLN A 48 14.05 -5.47 12.07
C GLN A 48 15.48 -5.16 12.51
N PRO A 49 16.48 -6.07 12.39
CA PRO A 49 17.86 -5.75 12.79
C PRO A 49 18.47 -4.58 12.00
N LEU A 50 18.09 -4.42 10.73
CA LEU A 50 18.55 -3.31 9.88
C LEU A 50 17.85 -1.99 10.23
N LEU A 51 16.59 -2.06 10.65
CA LEU A 51 15.74 -0.91 10.93
C LEU A 51 15.65 -0.57 12.43
N TRP A 52 16.49 -1.21 13.26
CA TRP A 52 16.40 -1.07 14.70
C TRP A 52 16.68 0.38 15.13
N PRO A 53 15.76 1.03 15.86
CA PRO A 53 15.93 2.42 16.23
C PRO A 53 17.03 2.57 17.26
N SER A 54 17.84 3.64 17.14
CA SER A 54 18.89 3.95 18.12
C SER A 54 18.33 4.41 19.48
N LYS A 55 17.04 4.75 19.55
CA LYS A 55 16.34 5.15 20.79
C LYS A 55 15.45 4.01 21.29
N SER A 56 15.24 3.96 22.61
CA SER A 56 14.34 2.98 23.23
C SER A 56 12.93 3.05 22.65
N ILE A 57 12.41 1.89 22.23
CA ILE A 57 11.08 1.73 21.63
C ILE A 57 9.93 1.96 22.62
N LEU A 58 10.21 1.96 23.92
CA LEU A 58 9.19 2.10 24.98
C LEU A 58 9.05 3.54 25.50
N ASN A 59 9.92 4.45 25.08
CA ASN A 59 9.94 5.83 25.59
C ASN A 59 8.97 6.77 24.84
N PHE A 60 7.96 6.22 24.17
CA PHE A 60 7.00 6.98 23.38
C PHE A 60 5.60 6.97 24.02
N PRO A 61 4.78 8.01 23.79
CA PRO A 61 3.40 8.03 24.27
C PRO A 61 2.61 6.82 23.77
N ALA A 62 1.78 6.23 24.64
CA ALA A 62 0.96 5.06 24.29
C ALA A 62 0.07 5.31 23.06
N LEU A 63 -0.40 6.54 22.88
CA LEU A 63 -1.18 6.95 21.71
C LEU A 63 -0.38 6.83 20.40
N SER A 64 0.88 7.23 20.38
CA SER A 64 1.76 7.13 19.20
C SER A 64 2.04 5.66 18.84
N LEU A 65 2.27 4.82 19.86
CA LEU A 65 2.40 3.39 19.67
C LEU A 65 1.09 2.75 19.19
N GLY A 66 -0.06 3.25 19.67
CA GLY A 66 -1.38 2.86 19.20
C GLY A 66 -1.59 3.15 17.72
N TRP A 67 -1.19 4.34 17.24
CA TRP A 67 -1.24 4.67 15.80
C TRP A 67 -0.33 3.78 14.95
N ALA A 68 0.88 3.48 15.42
CA ALA A 68 1.80 2.56 14.72
C ALA A 68 1.24 1.13 14.67
N MET A 69 0.63 0.65 15.76
CA MET A 69 -0.04 -0.64 15.81
C MET A 69 -1.22 -0.70 14.83
N LEU A 70 -2.07 0.34 14.83
CA LEU A 70 -3.22 0.41 13.93
C LEU A 70 -2.78 0.45 12.46
N ASN A 71 -1.71 1.17 12.14
CA ASN A 71 -1.08 1.14 10.82
C ASN A 71 -0.67 -0.29 10.43
N GLY A 72 -0.01 -1.03 11.32
CA GLY A 72 0.36 -2.42 11.09
C GLY A 72 -0.84 -3.33 10.81
N VAL A 73 -1.92 -3.20 11.59
CA VAL A 73 -3.16 -3.97 11.40
C VAL A 73 -3.78 -3.70 10.04
N PHE A 74 -3.97 -2.42 9.69
CA PHE A 74 -4.57 -2.05 8.39
C PHE A 74 -3.67 -2.42 7.21
N ASN A 75 -2.36 -2.30 7.35
CA ASN A 75 -1.41 -2.73 6.32
C ASN A 75 -1.47 -4.24 6.11
N GLY A 76 -1.50 -5.03 7.18
CA GLY A 76 -1.66 -6.48 7.11
C GLY A 76 -2.98 -6.91 6.47
N LEU A 77 -4.10 -6.28 6.86
CA LEU A 77 -5.42 -6.55 6.28
C LEU A 77 -5.50 -6.16 4.80
N GLY A 78 -4.90 -5.03 4.43
CA GLY A 78 -4.80 -4.58 3.04
C GLY A 78 -4.00 -5.56 2.19
N LEU A 79 -2.81 -5.94 2.68
CA LEU A 79 -1.95 -6.92 2.03
C LEU A 79 -2.65 -8.29 1.86
N PHE A 80 -3.31 -8.77 2.92
CA PHE A 80 -4.10 -10.00 2.86
C PHE A 80 -5.21 -9.92 1.80
N SER A 81 -5.98 -8.84 1.78
CA SER A 81 -7.10 -8.66 0.84
C SER A 81 -6.62 -8.62 -0.61
N LEU A 82 -5.50 -7.93 -0.85
CA LEU A 82 -4.85 -7.83 -2.16
C LEU A 82 -4.41 -9.21 -2.66
N MET A 83 -3.71 -9.96 -1.81
CA MET A 83 -3.24 -11.30 -2.12
C MET A 83 -4.40 -12.28 -2.31
N ALA A 84 -5.44 -12.20 -1.47
CA ALA A 84 -6.65 -13.01 -1.62
C ALA A 84 -7.38 -12.73 -2.94
N ALA A 85 -7.46 -11.47 -3.38
CA ALA A 85 -8.02 -11.11 -4.68
C ALA A 85 -7.21 -11.73 -5.84
N MET A 86 -5.88 -11.67 -5.75
CA MET A 86 -4.98 -12.28 -6.74
C MET A 86 -5.05 -13.81 -6.76
N HIS A 87 -5.21 -14.44 -5.59
CA HIS A 87 -5.36 -15.88 -5.45
C HIS A 87 -6.69 -16.37 -6.05
N ARG A 88 -7.76 -15.57 -5.91
CA ARG A 88 -9.08 -15.84 -6.52
C ARG A 88 -9.15 -15.55 -8.04
N GLY A 89 -8.00 -15.45 -8.71
CA GLY A 89 -7.91 -15.28 -10.16
C GLY A 89 -7.73 -13.86 -10.65
N GLY A 90 -7.80 -12.84 -9.79
CA GLY A 90 -7.58 -11.45 -10.17
C GLY A 90 -6.19 -11.21 -10.79
N LYS A 91 -6.12 -10.63 -11.98
CA LYS A 91 -4.84 -10.30 -12.63
C LYS A 91 -4.14 -9.17 -11.86
N ALA A 92 -2.83 -9.27 -11.67
CA ALA A 92 -2.06 -8.22 -11.00
C ALA A 92 -2.22 -6.86 -11.70
N SER A 93 -2.29 -6.85 -13.03
CA SER A 93 -2.51 -5.66 -13.86
C SER A 93 -3.85 -4.97 -13.63
N ILE A 94 -4.82 -5.62 -12.97
CA ILE A 94 -6.15 -5.07 -12.66
C ILE A 94 -6.25 -4.80 -11.15
N VAL A 95 -5.82 -5.77 -10.34
CA VAL A 95 -5.93 -5.69 -8.88
C VAL A 95 -5.04 -4.58 -8.31
N GLU A 96 -3.82 -4.40 -8.82
CA GLU A 96 -2.89 -3.36 -8.33
C GLU A 96 -3.35 -1.93 -8.67
N PRO A 97 -3.71 -1.58 -9.92
CA PRO A 97 -4.17 -0.22 -10.20
C PRO A 97 -5.48 0.14 -9.50
N LEU A 98 -6.38 -0.84 -9.33
CA LEU A 98 -7.64 -0.63 -8.63
C LEU A 98 -7.43 -0.42 -7.13
N SER A 99 -6.53 -1.19 -6.50
CA SER A 99 -6.20 -1.03 -5.07
C SER A 99 -5.41 0.25 -4.80
N ALA A 100 -4.60 0.71 -5.76
CA ALA A 100 -3.85 1.96 -5.70
C ALA A 100 -4.72 3.23 -5.68
N LEU A 101 -6.06 3.11 -5.82
CA LEU A 101 -7.01 4.21 -5.67
C LEU A 101 -7.33 4.59 -4.22
N TYR A 102 -6.66 3.97 -3.23
CA TYR A 102 -6.79 4.35 -1.82
C TYR A 102 -6.56 5.84 -1.49
N PRO A 103 -5.82 6.67 -2.27
CA PRO A 103 -5.71 8.11 -2.02
C PRO A 103 -7.06 8.84 -2.01
N VAL A 104 -8.10 8.30 -2.64
CA VAL A 104 -9.48 8.79 -2.52
C VAL A 104 -9.88 8.89 -1.04
N PHE A 105 -9.65 7.82 -0.27
CA PHE A 105 -9.98 7.79 1.15
C PHE A 105 -9.10 8.73 1.97
N VAL A 106 -7.83 8.86 1.62
CA VAL A 106 -6.92 9.78 2.30
C VAL A 106 -7.43 11.22 2.18
N VAL A 107 -7.80 11.67 0.98
CA VAL A 107 -8.31 13.04 0.79
C VAL A 107 -9.66 13.27 1.47
N LEU A 108 -10.53 12.26 1.51
CA LEU A 108 -11.80 12.35 2.22
C LEU A 108 -11.61 12.40 3.75
N LEU A 109 -10.65 11.66 4.29
CA LEU A 109 -10.39 11.57 5.73
C LEU A 109 -9.46 12.67 6.26
N ALA A 110 -8.58 13.24 5.42
CA ALA A 110 -7.61 14.25 5.83
C ALA A 110 -8.23 15.50 6.48
N PRO A 111 -9.33 16.10 5.99
CA PRO A 111 -9.99 17.20 6.70
C PRO A 111 -10.50 16.82 8.09
N ILE A 112 -10.95 15.57 8.25
CA ILE A 112 -11.62 15.10 9.47
C ILE A 112 -10.59 14.70 10.53
N LEU A 113 -9.54 13.97 10.13
CA LEU A 113 -8.57 13.38 11.03
C LEU A 113 -7.30 14.22 11.18
N LEU A 114 -6.83 14.80 10.08
CA LEU A 114 -5.58 15.57 10.02
C LEU A 114 -5.82 17.09 10.10
N HIS A 115 -7.09 17.53 10.07
CA HIS A 115 -7.50 18.94 10.06
C HIS A 115 -6.88 19.73 8.88
N GLU A 116 -6.65 19.04 7.76
CA GLU A 116 -6.06 19.63 6.55
C GLU A 116 -7.11 20.28 5.65
N SER A 117 -6.75 21.42 5.05
CA SER A 117 -7.62 22.09 4.07
C SER A 117 -7.46 21.46 2.68
N ILE A 118 -8.53 20.86 2.17
CA ILE A 118 -8.54 20.25 0.84
C ILE A 118 -8.97 21.28 -0.19
N ARG A 119 -8.04 21.63 -1.08
CA ARG A 119 -8.32 22.49 -2.22
C ARG A 119 -9.15 21.74 -3.28
N PRO A 120 -10.04 22.42 -4.02
CA PRO A 120 -10.84 21.81 -5.09
C PRO A 120 -10.01 21.06 -6.15
N VAL A 121 -8.78 21.51 -6.40
CA VAL A 121 -7.85 20.85 -7.34
C VAL A 121 -7.52 19.41 -6.94
N HIS A 122 -7.51 19.08 -5.65
CA HIS A 122 -7.29 17.70 -5.20
C HIS A 122 -8.45 16.79 -5.65
N GLY A 123 -9.69 17.30 -5.68
CA GLY A 123 -10.84 16.57 -6.20
C GLY A 123 -10.70 16.22 -7.68
N VAL A 124 -10.17 17.14 -8.48
CA VAL A 124 -9.85 16.89 -9.90
C VAL A 124 -8.76 15.83 -10.03
N GLY A 125 -7.68 15.93 -9.23
CA GLY A 125 -6.62 14.94 -9.21
C GLY A 125 -7.12 13.53 -8.86
N ILE A 126 -8.02 13.42 -7.88
CA ILE A 126 -8.67 12.15 -7.53
C ILE A 126 -9.51 11.61 -8.69
N ALA A 127 -10.34 12.45 -9.31
CA ALA A 127 -11.15 12.04 -10.44
C ALA A 127 -10.27 11.49 -11.58
N CYS A 128 -9.18 12.19 -11.91
CA CYS A 128 -8.19 11.72 -12.88
C CYS A 128 -7.53 10.40 -12.46
N ALA A 129 -7.14 10.25 -11.18
CA ALA A 129 -6.52 9.02 -10.68
C ALA A 129 -7.49 7.84 -10.76
N VAL A 130 -8.75 8.02 -10.35
CA VAL A 130 -9.81 6.99 -10.45
C VAL A 130 -10.02 6.59 -11.91
N ILE A 131 -10.17 7.55 -12.82
CA ILE A 131 -10.30 7.27 -14.25
C ILE A 131 -9.09 6.49 -14.78
N SER A 132 -7.87 6.90 -14.42
CA SER A 132 -6.65 6.20 -14.80
C SER A 132 -6.60 4.77 -14.27
N GLY A 133 -6.93 4.55 -12.99
CA GLY A 133 -6.98 3.22 -12.38
C GLY A 133 -8.03 2.33 -13.05
N MET A 134 -9.20 2.87 -13.41
CA MET A 134 -10.23 2.16 -14.16
C MET A 134 -9.75 1.78 -15.57
N LEU A 135 -9.09 2.69 -16.28
CA LEU A 135 -8.54 2.43 -17.62
C LEU A 135 -7.44 1.35 -17.60
N LEU A 136 -6.55 1.39 -16.61
CA LEU A 136 -5.52 0.36 -16.42
C LEU A 136 -6.12 -1.00 -16.05
N SER A 137 -7.28 -1.00 -15.40
CA SER A 137 -8.01 -2.19 -14.99
C SER A 137 -8.84 -2.82 -16.12
N VAL A 138 -8.90 -2.19 -17.30
CA VAL A 138 -9.60 -2.77 -18.46
C VAL A 138 -8.82 -3.99 -18.95
N GLU A 139 -9.49 -5.12 -18.94
CA GLU A 139 -8.93 -6.37 -19.41
C GLU A 139 -8.91 -6.38 -20.95
N THR A 140 -7.72 -6.41 -21.54
CA THR A 140 -7.60 -6.81 -22.95
C THR A 140 -7.88 -8.30 -23.04
N SER A 141 -9.04 -8.66 -23.60
CA SER A 141 -9.33 -10.05 -23.97
C SER A 141 -8.19 -10.60 -24.82
N PRO A 142 -7.70 -11.83 -24.55
CA PRO A 142 -6.67 -12.43 -25.39
C PRO A 142 -7.19 -12.52 -26.81
N THR A 143 -6.50 -11.92 -27.77
CA THR A 143 -6.65 -12.34 -29.17
C THR A 143 -6.22 -13.80 -29.23
N ARG A 144 -7.18 -14.66 -29.63
CA ARG A 144 -7.12 -16.11 -29.80
C ARG A 144 -5.74 -16.69 -30.11
#